data_AF-A0A940F1Y9-F1
#
_entry.id   AF-A0A940F1Y9-F1
#
_cell.length_a   1.000
_cell.length_b   1.000
_cell.length_c   1.000
_cell.angle_alpha   90.00
_cell.angle_beta   90.00
_cell.angle_gamma   90.00
#
_symmetry.space_group_name_H-M   'P 1'
#
loop_
_entity.id
_entity.type
_entity.pdbx_description
1 polymer ?
#
loop_
_entity_poly.entity_id
_entity_poly.type
_entity_poly.pdbx_seq_one_letter_code
_entity_poly.pdbx_strand_id
1 'polypeptide(L)'
;MKKPVLAALSVLLLLALTACGGSSKDKPKLDKEEKKVAKNIAQTFAQQSSGALTPKESSCFAQSFVDKVGLPELKKKKLITEKGELNQTGATFDKATSAKFADAFLGCVDYQKRQAEQIAKADKTVDAKKLEDCLREDLPTSFVKKLIVASQTQSSDSTKLVDESTKKVTACKTKATKKK
;
A
#
# COMPACT_ATOMS: atom_id res chain seq x y z
N MET A 1 58.33 -37.11 -18.02
CA MET A 1 57.07 -37.83 -18.32
C MET A 1 55.92 -36.83 -18.43
N LYS A 2 55.13 -36.93 -19.51
CA LYS A 2 53.70 -36.57 -19.70
C LYS A 2 53.12 -35.22 -19.18
N LYS A 3 53.05 -34.27 -20.15
CA LYS A 3 51.97 -33.37 -20.63
C LYS A 3 51.14 -32.41 -19.72
N PRO A 4 50.77 -31.21 -20.26
CA PRO A 4 50.03 -30.10 -19.63
C PRO A 4 48.53 -30.08 -19.99
N VAL A 5 47.68 -29.30 -19.28
CA VAL A 5 46.44 -28.65 -19.81
C VAL A 5 46.02 -27.45 -18.93
N LEU A 6 45.71 -26.32 -19.60
CA LEU A 6 45.03 -25.11 -19.11
C LEU A 6 43.54 -25.34 -18.80
N ALA A 7 42.98 -24.67 -17.79
CA ALA A 7 41.61 -24.16 -17.85
C ALA A 7 41.40 -23.00 -16.87
N ALA A 8 41.04 -21.85 -17.42
CA ALA A 8 40.57 -20.67 -16.74
C ALA A 8 39.19 -20.90 -16.09
N LEU A 9 38.91 -20.22 -14.99
CA LEU A 9 37.55 -19.76 -14.67
C LEU A 9 37.58 -18.62 -13.66
N SER A 10 37.46 -17.41 -14.21
CA SER A 10 36.99 -16.22 -13.54
C SER A 10 35.57 -16.44 -12.99
N VAL A 11 35.37 -16.27 -11.69
CA VAL A 11 34.06 -15.99 -11.07
C VAL A 11 34.36 -14.97 -9.98
N LEU A 12 34.42 -13.67 -10.28
CA LEU A 12 33.29 -12.76 -10.46
C LEU A 12 32.28 -12.73 -9.28
N LEU A 13 32.40 -11.64 -8.54
CA LEU A 13 31.35 -10.85 -7.90
C LEU A 13 30.66 -11.33 -6.61
N LEU A 14 30.98 -10.56 -5.56
CA LEU A 14 30.14 -10.24 -4.41
C LEU A 14 28.67 -9.99 -4.82
N LEU A 15 27.73 -10.48 -4.00
CA LEU A 15 26.48 -9.80 -3.63
C LEU A 15 25.80 -10.59 -2.50
N ALA A 16 26.29 -10.40 -1.27
CA ALA A 16 25.53 -10.70 -0.08
C ALA A 16 24.54 -9.55 0.19
N LEU A 17 23.30 -9.69 -0.27
CA LEU A 17 22.14 -8.95 0.22
C LEU A 17 21.01 -9.94 0.50
N THR A 18 21.10 -10.62 1.63
CA THR A 18 19.97 -11.32 2.24
C THR A 18 19.18 -10.33 3.08
N ALA A 19 18.22 -9.62 2.48
CA ALA A 19 17.06 -9.03 3.18
C ALA A 19 16.09 -8.33 2.20
N CYS A 20 15.29 -9.10 1.46
CA CYS A 20 13.91 -8.71 1.14
C CYS A 20 13.16 -9.95 0.63
N GLY A 21 12.46 -10.66 1.53
CA GLY A 21 11.43 -11.60 1.12
C GLY A 21 10.30 -10.82 0.45
N GLY A 22 10.05 -11.11 -0.83
CA GLY A 22 9.06 -10.42 -1.66
C GLY A 22 9.54 -10.37 -3.11
N SER A 23 9.17 -11.39 -3.88
CA SER A 23 9.54 -11.66 -5.27
C SER A 23 9.67 -10.41 -6.15
N SER A 24 10.87 -10.21 -6.70
CA SER A 24 11.24 -9.24 -7.73
C SER A 24 10.60 -9.54 -9.09
N LYS A 25 9.28 -9.45 -9.20
CA LYS A 25 8.60 -9.45 -10.50
C LYS A 25 7.76 -8.18 -10.61
N ASP A 26 8.18 -7.32 -11.54
CA ASP A 26 7.51 -6.10 -12.00
C ASP A 26 7.61 -4.87 -11.08
N LYS A 27 8.81 -4.26 -11.00
CA LYS A 27 8.88 -2.82 -10.69
C LYS A 27 8.16 -2.07 -11.82
N PRO A 28 7.22 -1.14 -11.51
CA PRO A 28 6.62 -0.27 -12.50
C PRO A 28 7.64 0.36 -13.44
N LYS A 29 7.46 0.19 -14.75
CA LYS A 29 8.35 0.76 -15.76
C LYS A 29 7.94 2.20 -16.06
N LEU A 30 8.12 3.06 -15.08
CA LEU A 30 7.78 4.49 -15.18
C LEU A 30 8.85 5.27 -15.95
N ASP A 31 8.42 6.19 -16.80
CA ASP A 31 9.30 7.16 -17.45
C ASP A 31 9.82 8.25 -16.48
N LYS A 32 10.57 9.22 -17.00
CA LYS A 32 11.18 10.28 -16.17
C LYS A 32 10.14 11.22 -15.56
N GLU A 33 9.09 11.56 -16.29
CA GLU A 33 8.01 12.43 -15.81
C GLU A 33 7.15 11.69 -14.79
N GLU A 34 6.77 10.46 -15.10
CA GLU A 34 5.99 9.59 -14.21
C GLU A 34 6.71 9.32 -12.89
N LYS A 35 8.03 9.11 -12.91
CA LYS A 35 8.85 9.00 -11.69
C LYS A 35 8.83 10.28 -10.86
N LYS A 36 8.88 11.46 -11.50
CA LYS A 36 8.78 12.75 -10.80
C LYS A 36 7.42 12.91 -10.15
N VAL A 37 6.34 12.59 -10.87
CA VAL A 37 4.97 12.65 -10.34
C VAL A 37 4.78 11.65 -9.21
N ALA A 38 5.23 10.40 -9.35
CA ALA A 38 5.17 9.40 -8.29
C ALA A 38 5.92 9.86 -7.02
N LYS A 39 7.06 10.55 -7.16
CA LYS A 39 7.76 11.13 -6.01
C LYS A 39 6.93 12.19 -5.30
N ASN A 40 6.29 13.09 -6.04
CA ASN A 40 5.46 14.15 -5.47
C ASN A 40 4.21 13.58 -4.79
N ILE A 41 3.52 12.62 -5.44
CA ILE A 41 2.41 11.85 -4.85
C ILE A 41 2.86 11.19 -3.55
N ALA A 42 4.01 10.51 -3.52
CA ALA A 42 4.50 9.84 -2.33
C ALA A 42 4.71 10.81 -1.16
N GLN A 43 5.25 12.01 -1.44
CA GLN A 43 5.46 13.05 -0.43
C GLN A 43 4.12 13.56 0.13
N THR A 44 3.20 13.95 -0.75
CA THR A 44 1.88 14.44 -0.32
C THR A 44 1.09 13.36 0.42
N PHE A 45 1.13 12.11 -0.06
CA PHE A 45 0.42 11.00 0.58
C PHE A 45 0.98 10.68 1.97
N ALA A 46 2.31 10.72 2.13
CA ALA A 46 2.94 10.54 3.44
C ALA A 46 2.50 11.63 4.44
N GLN A 47 2.47 12.90 4.00
CA GLN A 47 1.99 14.02 4.81
C GLN A 47 0.52 13.84 5.22
N GLN A 48 -0.34 13.44 4.28
CA GLN A 48 -1.76 13.20 4.52
C GLN A 48 -2.04 12.03 5.47
N SER A 49 -1.18 11.01 5.44
CA SER A 49 -1.30 9.86 6.34
C SER A 49 -0.88 10.14 7.78
N SER A 50 -0.42 11.36 8.11
CA SER A 50 0.09 11.74 9.44
C SER A 50 1.13 10.76 9.99
N GLY A 51 1.96 10.20 9.10
CA GLY A 51 2.99 9.21 9.46
C GLY A 51 2.46 7.80 9.75
N ALA A 52 1.19 7.50 9.44
CA ALA A 52 0.66 6.14 9.52
C ALA A 52 1.34 5.18 8.54
N LEU A 53 1.88 5.71 7.44
CA LEU A 53 2.62 4.96 6.43
C LEU A 53 4.12 5.28 6.50
N THR A 54 4.93 4.27 6.22
CA THR A 54 6.38 4.46 6.05
C THR A 54 6.71 5.10 4.71
N PRO A 55 7.88 5.76 4.57
CA PRO A 55 8.34 6.29 3.28
C PRO A 55 8.38 5.24 2.16
N LYS A 56 8.69 3.98 2.50
CA LYS A 56 8.71 2.86 1.56
C LYS A 56 7.30 2.53 1.05
N GLU A 57 6.31 2.47 1.94
CA GLU A 57 4.91 2.22 1.57
C GLU A 57 4.34 3.35 0.72
N SER A 58 4.56 4.61 1.13
CA SER A 58 4.10 5.76 0.35
C SER A 58 4.73 5.81 -1.04
N SER A 59 6.02 5.49 -1.15
CA SER A 59 6.72 5.41 -2.45
C SER A 59 6.21 4.25 -3.31
N CYS A 60 5.99 3.07 -2.72
CA CYS A 60 5.43 1.92 -3.40
C CYS A 60 4.03 2.24 -3.95
N PHE A 61 3.15 2.78 -3.10
CA PHE A 61 1.81 3.18 -3.48
C PHE A 61 1.84 4.16 -4.65
N ALA A 62 2.63 5.22 -4.55
CA ALA A 62 2.66 6.26 -5.58
C ALA A 62 3.14 5.73 -6.93
N GLN A 63 4.19 4.89 -6.94
CA GLN A 63 4.67 4.26 -8.17
C GLN A 63 3.61 3.34 -8.76
N SER A 64 3.01 2.48 -7.94
CA SER A 64 1.95 1.58 -8.39
C SER A 64 0.70 2.32 -8.85
N PHE A 65 0.38 3.47 -8.26
CA PHE A 65 -0.80 4.25 -8.62
C PHE A 65 -0.62 4.93 -9.98
N VAL A 66 0.56 5.54 -10.22
CA VAL A 66 0.92 6.10 -11.53
C VAL A 66 0.92 5.02 -12.61
N ASP A 67 1.50 3.86 -12.33
CA ASP A 67 1.56 2.72 -13.26
C ASP A 67 0.16 2.20 -13.65
N LYS A 68 -0.71 1.99 -12.65
CA LYS A 68 -2.04 1.42 -12.90
C LYS A 68 -3.00 2.40 -13.55
N VAL A 69 -2.95 3.69 -13.17
CA VAL A 69 -3.88 4.72 -13.69
C VAL A 69 -3.36 5.36 -14.97
N GLY A 70 -2.06 5.60 -15.05
CA GLY A 70 -1.41 6.33 -16.13
C GLY A 70 -1.46 7.85 -15.91
N LEU A 71 -0.35 8.53 -16.22
CA LEU A 71 -0.24 9.98 -16.05
C LEU A 71 -1.30 10.80 -16.81
N PRO A 72 -1.68 10.47 -18.07
CA PRO A 72 -2.73 11.20 -18.77
C PRO A 72 -4.08 11.16 -18.04
N GLU A 73 -4.45 10.00 -17.49
CA GLU A 73 -5.73 9.83 -16.79
C GLU A 73 -5.70 10.50 -15.41
N LEU A 74 -4.56 10.45 -14.71
CA LEU A 74 -4.35 11.21 -13.46
C LEU A 74 -4.59 12.71 -13.66
N LYS A 75 -4.07 13.29 -14.75
CA LYS A 75 -4.27 14.71 -15.12
C LYS A 75 -5.73 14.96 -15.51
N LYS A 76 -6.28 14.15 -16.41
CA LYS A 76 -7.66 14.30 -16.92
C LYS A 76 -8.72 14.27 -15.82
N LYS A 77 -8.58 13.36 -14.86
CA LYS A 77 -9.48 13.23 -13.69
C LYS A 77 -9.14 14.18 -12.55
N LYS A 78 -8.16 15.07 -12.74
CA LYS A 78 -7.66 16.01 -11.73
C LYS A 78 -7.27 15.32 -10.41
N LEU A 79 -6.78 14.08 -10.49
CA LEU A 79 -6.31 13.31 -9.33
C LEU A 79 -4.97 13.85 -8.83
N ILE A 80 -4.25 14.54 -9.71
CA ILE A 80 -3.06 15.31 -9.38
C ILE A 80 -3.22 16.78 -9.74
N THR A 81 -2.53 17.64 -9.01
CA THR A 81 -2.37 19.06 -9.32
C THR A 81 -1.43 19.24 -10.52
N GLU A 82 -1.31 20.47 -11.06
CA GLU A 82 -0.32 20.79 -12.09
C GLU A 82 1.13 20.53 -11.64
N LYS A 83 1.38 20.54 -10.32
CA LYS A 83 2.67 20.21 -9.71
C LYS A 83 2.90 18.70 -9.58
N GLY A 84 1.91 17.87 -9.94
CA GLY A 84 1.99 16.41 -9.83
C GLY A 84 1.77 15.86 -8.42
N GLU A 85 1.15 16.63 -7.54
CA GLU A 85 0.80 16.24 -6.16
C GLU A 85 -0.62 15.70 -6.10
N LEU A 86 -0.98 14.86 -5.13
CA LEU A 86 -2.37 14.41 -4.98
C LEU A 86 -3.31 15.60 -4.76
N ASN A 87 -4.36 15.68 -5.57
CA ASN A 87 -5.38 16.71 -5.46
C ASN A 87 -6.49 16.24 -4.50
N GLN A 88 -6.80 17.04 -3.48
CA GLN A 88 -7.78 16.68 -2.44
C GLN A 88 -9.18 17.26 -2.69
N THR A 89 -9.30 18.36 -3.41
CA THR A 89 -10.54 19.15 -3.47
C THR A 89 -11.21 19.13 -4.84
N GLY A 90 -10.50 18.67 -5.88
CA GLY A 90 -11.02 18.61 -7.25
C GLY A 90 -10.90 17.25 -7.93
N ALA A 91 -10.49 16.21 -7.20
CA ALA A 91 -10.29 14.87 -7.74
C ALA A 91 -11.64 14.19 -8.01
N THR A 92 -11.81 13.62 -9.20
CA THR A 92 -12.96 12.78 -9.53
C THR A 92 -12.54 11.31 -9.56
N PHE A 93 -13.08 10.54 -8.63
CA PHE A 93 -12.88 9.09 -8.56
C PHE A 93 -14.09 8.37 -9.13
N ASP A 94 -13.92 7.76 -10.31
CA ASP A 94 -14.86 6.74 -10.77
C ASP A 94 -14.52 5.37 -10.17
N LYS A 95 -15.39 4.38 -10.39
CA LYS A 95 -15.21 3.03 -9.84
C LYS A 95 -13.94 2.34 -10.34
N ALA A 96 -13.54 2.56 -11.58
CA ALA A 96 -12.37 1.92 -12.18
C ALA A 96 -11.07 2.51 -11.61
N THR A 97 -10.98 3.84 -11.53
CA THR A 97 -9.86 4.54 -10.90
C THR A 97 -9.78 4.22 -9.41
N SER A 98 -10.91 4.18 -8.70
CA SER A 98 -10.93 3.83 -7.27
C SER A 98 -10.45 2.41 -7.05
N ALA A 99 -10.82 1.47 -7.92
CA ALA A 99 -10.33 0.10 -7.85
C ALA A 99 -8.81 0.03 -8.06
N LYS A 100 -8.27 0.78 -9.03
CA LYS A 100 -6.82 0.88 -9.27
C LYS A 100 -6.07 1.54 -8.11
N PHE A 101 -6.66 2.58 -7.50
CA PHE A 101 -6.14 3.19 -6.28
C PHE A 101 -6.07 2.16 -5.15
N ALA A 102 -7.17 1.45 -4.91
CA ALA A 102 -7.23 0.45 -3.86
C ALA A 102 -6.24 -0.70 -4.10
N ASP A 103 -6.07 -1.14 -5.35
CA ASP A 103 -5.07 -2.16 -5.71
C ASP A 103 -3.63 -1.67 -5.51
N ALA A 104 -3.33 -0.42 -5.90
CA ALA A 104 -2.02 0.18 -5.65
C ALA A 104 -1.74 0.30 -4.15
N PHE A 105 -2.74 0.71 -3.36
CA PHE A 105 -2.62 0.88 -1.92
C PHE A 105 -2.45 -0.47 -1.21
N LEU A 106 -3.37 -1.41 -1.43
CA LEU A 106 -3.39 -2.70 -0.75
C LEU A 106 -2.29 -3.66 -1.24
N GLY A 107 -1.73 -3.42 -2.43
CA GLY A 107 -0.54 -4.13 -2.90
C GLY A 107 0.76 -3.67 -2.22
N CYS A 108 0.76 -2.48 -1.61
CA CYS A 108 1.93 -1.88 -0.98
C CYS A 108 1.81 -1.79 0.55
N VAL A 109 0.59 -1.73 1.07
CA VAL A 109 0.29 -1.55 2.49
C VAL A 109 -0.41 -2.78 3.02
N ASP A 110 0.18 -3.38 4.04
CA ASP A 110 -0.47 -4.41 4.82
C ASP A 110 -1.50 -3.77 5.76
N TYR A 111 -2.70 -3.54 5.24
CA TYR A 111 -3.73 -2.76 5.92
C TYR A 111 -4.07 -3.30 7.31
N GLN A 112 -4.25 -4.62 7.44
CA GLN A 112 -4.62 -5.26 8.71
C GLN A 112 -3.50 -5.12 9.74
N LYS A 113 -2.25 -5.37 9.33
CA LYS A 113 -1.09 -5.17 10.19
C LYS A 113 -0.97 -3.72 10.64
N ARG A 114 -1.06 -2.76 9.70
CA ARG A 114 -0.97 -1.33 10.00
C ARG A 114 -2.06 -0.87 10.94
N GLN A 115 -3.30 -1.29 10.71
CA GLN A 115 -4.41 -0.96 11.58
C GLN A 115 -4.19 -1.52 13.00
N ALA A 116 -3.75 -2.77 13.11
CA ALA A 116 -3.45 -3.38 14.40
C ALA A 116 -2.32 -2.67 15.15
N GLU A 117 -1.22 -2.33 14.47
CA GLU A 117 -0.10 -1.55 15.01
C GLU A 117 -0.57 -0.18 15.53
N GLN A 118 -1.39 0.54 14.77
CA GLN A 118 -1.90 1.86 15.19
C GLN A 118 -2.84 1.76 16.39
N ILE A 119 -3.76 0.78 16.40
CA ILE A 119 -4.67 0.56 17.54
C ILE A 119 -3.87 0.20 18.79
N ALA A 120 -2.92 -0.73 18.71
CA ALA A 120 -2.08 -1.10 19.85
C ALA A 120 -1.10 0.01 20.26
N LYS A 121 -0.72 0.89 19.34
CA LYS A 121 0.04 2.10 19.65
C LYS A 121 -0.79 3.05 20.53
N ALA A 122 -2.06 3.24 20.20
CA ALA A 122 -3.00 4.10 20.95
C ALA A 122 -3.52 3.46 22.25
N ASP A 123 -3.66 2.14 22.29
CA ASP A 123 -4.18 1.38 23.43
C ASP A 123 -3.26 0.21 23.78
N LYS A 124 -2.44 0.39 24.83
CA LYS A 124 -1.41 -0.60 25.23
C LYS A 124 -1.98 -1.90 25.78
N THR A 125 -3.28 -1.93 26.10
CA THR A 125 -3.97 -3.14 26.57
C THR A 125 -4.24 -4.12 25.44
N VAL A 126 -4.14 -3.69 24.18
CA VAL A 126 -4.36 -4.51 22.99
C VAL A 126 -3.07 -5.25 22.59
N ASP A 127 -3.20 -6.53 22.26
CA ASP A 127 -2.16 -7.31 21.60
C ASP A 127 -2.23 -7.10 20.09
N ALA A 128 -1.20 -6.48 19.51
CA ALA A 128 -1.18 -6.14 18.08
C ALA A 128 -1.23 -7.37 17.18
N LYS A 129 -0.57 -8.48 17.55
CA LYS A 129 -0.53 -9.68 16.72
C LYS A 129 -1.87 -10.41 16.72
N LYS A 130 -2.50 -10.53 17.89
CA LYS A 130 -3.86 -11.10 18.00
C LYS A 130 -4.89 -10.25 17.26
N LEU A 131 -4.74 -8.92 17.31
CA LEU A 131 -5.62 -8.02 16.57
C LEU A 131 -5.40 -8.18 15.06
N GLU A 132 -4.15 -8.19 14.58
CA GLU A 132 -3.82 -8.41 13.16
C GLU A 132 -4.45 -9.72 12.64
N ASP A 133 -4.28 -10.83 13.36
CA ASP A 133 -4.80 -12.13 12.95
C ASP A 133 -6.33 -12.12 12.83
N CYS A 134 -7.02 -11.53 13.82
CA CYS A 134 -8.47 -11.38 13.75
C CYS A 134 -8.91 -10.48 12.59
N LEU A 135 -8.21 -9.36 12.35
CA LEU A 135 -8.53 -8.45 11.25
C LEU A 135 -8.34 -9.12 9.88
N ARG A 136 -7.36 -10.02 9.72
CA ARG A 136 -7.18 -10.75 8.45
C ARG A 136 -8.34 -11.70 8.15
N GLU A 137 -8.92 -12.29 9.19
CA GLU A 137 -10.09 -13.17 9.08
C GLU A 137 -11.37 -12.37 8.84
N ASP A 138 -11.66 -11.39 9.72
CA ASP A 138 -12.95 -10.70 9.73
C ASP A 138 -13.02 -9.54 8.73
N LEU A 139 -11.87 -8.96 8.35
CA LEU A 139 -11.73 -7.82 7.43
C LEU A 139 -10.72 -8.14 6.30
N PRO A 140 -11.03 -9.11 5.43
CA PRO A 140 -10.12 -9.49 4.35
C PRO A 140 -9.86 -8.32 3.38
N THR A 141 -8.71 -8.33 2.71
CA THR A 141 -8.30 -7.28 1.76
C THR A 141 -9.35 -6.98 0.69
N SER A 142 -10.14 -7.97 0.27
CA SER A 142 -11.25 -7.78 -0.67
C SER A 142 -12.38 -6.92 -0.09
N PHE A 143 -12.68 -7.03 1.20
CA PHE A 143 -13.62 -6.15 1.89
C PHE A 143 -13.05 -4.73 2.00
N VAL A 144 -11.77 -4.60 2.39
CA VAL A 144 -11.09 -3.29 2.46
C VAL A 144 -11.08 -2.60 1.10
N LYS A 145 -10.84 -3.34 0.01
CA LYS A 145 -10.95 -2.81 -1.36
C LYS A 145 -12.35 -2.27 -1.65
N LYS A 146 -13.41 -3.02 -1.31
CA LYS A 146 -14.80 -2.57 -1.48
C LYS A 146 -15.07 -1.29 -0.68
N LEU A 147 -14.60 -1.22 0.56
CA LEU A 147 -14.74 -0.04 1.42
C LEU A 147 -14.05 1.19 0.81
N ILE A 148 -12.80 1.07 0.36
CA ILE A 148 -12.06 2.16 -0.28
C ILE A 148 -12.80 2.65 -1.53
N VAL A 149 -13.22 1.72 -2.40
CA VAL A 149 -13.94 2.08 -3.63
C VAL A 149 -15.25 2.78 -3.31
N ALA A 150 -16.06 2.24 -2.39
CA ALA A 150 -17.33 2.83 -2.02
C ALA A 150 -17.16 4.23 -1.41
N SER A 151 -16.14 4.43 -0.57
CA SER A 151 -15.84 5.73 0.02
C SER A 151 -15.41 6.76 -1.03
N GLN A 152 -14.50 6.39 -1.94
CA GLN A 152 -14.00 7.30 -2.97
C GLN A 152 -15.06 7.69 -4.01
N THR A 153 -15.96 6.76 -4.34
CA THR A 153 -17.05 7.02 -5.30
C THR A 153 -18.30 7.57 -4.63
N GLN A 154 -18.28 7.87 -3.33
CA GLN A 154 -19.46 8.29 -2.55
C GLN A 154 -20.66 7.38 -2.77
N SER A 155 -20.41 6.06 -2.82
CA SER A 155 -21.45 5.06 -3.02
C SER A 155 -22.46 5.10 -1.86
N SER A 156 -23.73 4.86 -2.16
CA SER A 156 -24.78 4.67 -1.15
C SER A 156 -24.46 3.56 -0.15
N ASP A 157 -23.62 2.59 -0.53
CA ASP A 157 -23.20 1.50 0.35
C ASP A 157 -22.09 1.89 1.32
N SER A 158 -21.47 3.07 1.16
CA SER A 158 -20.30 3.50 1.95
C SER A 158 -20.59 3.49 3.45
N THR A 159 -21.73 4.04 3.88
CA THR A 159 -22.11 4.08 5.31
C THR A 159 -22.24 2.67 5.88
N LYS A 160 -22.93 1.78 5.17
CA LYS A 160 -23.11 0.38 5.61
C LYS A 160 -21.77 -0.35 5.72
N LEU A 161 -20.87 -0.15 4.76
CA LEU A 161 -19.54 -0.76 4.78
C LEU A 161 -18.67 -0.21 5.92
N VAL A 162 -18.76 1.09 6.22
CA VAL A 162 -18.07 1.71 7.36
C VAL A 162 -18.59 1.15 8.69
N ASP A 163 -19.91 1.01 8.83
CA ASP A 163 -20.53 0.44 10.04
C ASP A 163 -20.11 -1.02 10.24
N GLU A 164 -20.13 -1.80 9.17
CA GLU A 164 -19.68 -3.20 9.21
C GLU A 164 -18.18 -3.29 9.56
N SER A 165 -17.34 -2.44 8.96
CA SER A 165 -15.92 -2.33 9.30
C SER A 165 -15.72 -2.02 10.78
N THR A 166 -16.44 -1.03 11.31
CA THR A 166 -16.33 -0.59 12.70
C THR A 166 -16.71 -1.70 13.68
N LYS A 167 -17.80 -2.43 13.40
CA LYS A 167 -18.24 -3.57 14.20
C LYS A 167 -17.18 -4.68 14.24
N LYS A 168 -16.60 -5.02 13.09
CA LYS A 168 -15.55 -6.04 12.96
C LYS A 168 -14.28 -5.64 13.69
N VAL A 169 -13.79 -4.41 13.51
CA VAL A 169 -12.62 -3.88 14.24
C VAL A 169 -12.86 -3.93 15.75
N THR A 170 -14.04 -3.51 16.21
CA THR A 170 -14.39 -3.51 17.64
C THR A 170 -14.39 -4.92 18.22
N ALA A 171 -15.03 -5.87 17.53
CA ALA A 171 -15.06 -7.27 17.95
C ALA A 171 -13.64 -7.87 18.02
N CYS A 172 -12.80 -7.59 17.01
CA CYS A 172 -11.40 -8.03 17.03
C CYS A 172 -10.58 -7.36 18.14
N LYS A 173 -10.79 -6.07 18.40
CA LYS A 173 -10.13 -5.36 19.50
C LYS A 173 -10.45 -6.03 20.84
N THR A 174 -11.72 -6.35 21.10
CA THR A 174 -12.14 -7.06 22.32
C THR A 174 -11.46 -8.42 22.46
N LYS A 175 -11.37 -9.21 21.38
CA LYS A 175 -10.67 -10.51 21.39
C LYS A 175 -9.16 -10.35 21.66
N ALA A 176 -8.57 -9.25 21.21
CA ALA A 176 -7.14 -8.97 21.31
C ALA A 176 -6.72 -8.27 22.61
N THR A 177 -7.66 -7.85 23.47
CA THR A 177 -7.33 -7.26 24.77
C THR A 177 -6.61 -8.28 25.66
N LYS A 178 -5.45 -7.90 26.19
CA LYS A 178 -4.65 -8.71 27.11
C LYS A 178 -5.44 -8.94 28.39
N LYS A 179 -5.61 -10.20 28.79
CA LYS A 179 -6.14 -10.52 30.12
C LYS A 179 -5.12 -10.06 31.16
N LYS A 180 -5.60 -9.37 32.20
CA LYS A 180 -4.80 -8.97 33.36
C LYS A 180 -4.38 -10.19 34.17
#